data_AF-A0A0Q9P327-F1
#
_entry.id   AF-A0A0Q9P327-F1
#
_cell.length_a   1.000
_cell.length_b   1.000
_cell.length_c   1.000
_cell.angle_alpha   90.00
_cell.angle_beta   90.00
_cell.angle_gamma   90.00
#
_symmetry.space_group_name_H-M   'P 1'
#
loop_
_entity.id
_entity.type
_entity.pdbx_description
1 polymer ?
#
loop_
_entity_poly.entity_id
_entity_poly.type
_entity_poly.pdbx_seq_one_letter_code
_entity_poly.pdbx_strand_id
1 'polypeptide(L)'
;MSHTTTKSTVKERADLALNDEFLRKAVKFTTERLRGGKLKAAADHGNWDDWRERGRQIRLHTIAHLDYYLTTFANNARANGVHVHFADTDVEAVKISLEIAAAKQAKSVVKSKSMVTEELHLNKALASIGVEAIETDLGEYIIQLADETPSHIIIPAIHKNRYQIADLLSKDAGETLAPDTTILAGYVRKKLREKFLEADIGMTGCNFAIAESGSMVLFENEGNARMVTTVPKTQITLMGMERIIPTWSDLEVMATLLPRSATGQKLTVYMSGITGPRRDADADGPEEMHIIIVDNGRSQQLGDPEFQELLNCIRCGACLNACPVYRHIGGHAYGGTYSGPIGAVLTPALKKNVAEWDDIANASSLCGACYEACPVKIPLHDMLVSLRRRKVESGHGDKIEAAGMKGFAALMGNSKRMNAVLKLGRIGQKLVVRDGGIRLKVGPLKGWNSYRVTPSLPKASFRDGWKTLEQEIRHGLTEADPAIQARLAEALAARGKKGGKGGHHHG
;
A
#
# COMPACT_ATOMS: atom_id res chain seq x y z
N MET A 1 -21.90 18.55 -12.40
CA MET A 1 -22.72 17.54 -11.70
C MET A 1 -21.76 16.56 -11.05
N SER A 2 -21.62 16.65 -9.72
CA SER A 2 -20.70 15.85 -8.92
C SER A 2 -21.05 14.37 -9.06
N HIS A 3 -20.14 13.54 -9.59
CA HIS A 3 -20.11 12.13 -9.23
C HIS A 3 -19.64 12.02 -7.77
N THR A 4 -20.52 12.44 -6.87
CA THR A 4 -20.61 11.87 -5.52
C THR A 4 -20.71 10.38 -5.76
N THR A 5 -19.61 9.68 -5.48
CA THR A 5 -19.52 8.23 -5.52
C THR A 5 -20.72 7.73 -4.73
N THR A 6 -21.73 7.27 -5.45
CA THR A 6 -22.92 6.69 -4.87
C THR A 6 -22.47 5.59 -3.93
N LYS A 7 -23.13 5.55 -2.76
CA LYS A 7 -22.99 4.61 -1.62
C LYS A 7 -22.98 3.14 -2.07
N SER A 8 -21.93 2.75 -2.78
CA SER A 8 -21.71 1.40 -3.25
C SER A 8 -20.84 0.70 -2.23
N THR A 9 -21.10 -0.58 -2.01
CA THR A 9 -20.25 -1.41 -1.14
C THR A 9 -18.91 -1.68 -1.82
N VAL A 10 -17.88 -2.04 -1.03
CA VAL A 10 -16.59 -2.51 -1.59
C VAL A 10 -16.81 -3.66 -2.58
N LYS A 11 -17.78 -4.54 -2.28
CA LYS A 11 -18.15 -5.67 -3.13
C LYS A 11 -18.71 -5.23 -4.48
N GLU A 12 -19.64 -4.28 -4.51
CA GLU A 12 -20.20 -3.76 -5.77
C GLU A 12 -19.14 -3.10 -6.64
N ARG A 13 -18.26 -2.28 -6.05
CA ARG A 13 -17.14 -1.70 -6.81
C ARG A 13 -16.15 -2.76 -7.30
N ALA A 14 -15.88 -3.78 -6.49
CA ALA A 14 -15.04 -4.90 -6.89
C ALA A 14 -15.68 -5.69 -8.05
N ASP A 15 -16.99 -5.93 -8.02
CA ASP A 15 -17.70 -6.62 -9.10
C ASP A 15 -17.64 -5.81 -10.41
N LEU A 16 -17.79 -4.49 -10.36
CA LEU A 16 -17.59 -3.62 -11.53
C LEU A 16 -16.16 -3.75 -12.08
N ALA A 17 -15.15 -3.64 -11.21
CA ALA A 17 -13.74 -3.76 -11.61
C ALA A 17 -13.39 -5.15 -12.17
N LEU A 18 -13.98 -6.21 -11.63
CA LEU A 18 -13.74 -7.58 -12.09
C LEU A 18 -14.29 -7.85 -13.50
N ASN A 19 -15.34 -7.11 -13.89
CA ASN A 19 -15.94 -7.15 -15.23
C ASN A 19 -15.26 -6.21 -16.23
N ASP A 20 -14.34 -5.34 -15.79
CA ASP A 20 -13.51 -4.52 -16.68
C ASP A 20 -12.21 -5.25 -17.04
N GLU A 21 -12.20 -5.89 -18.20
CA GLU A 21 -11.04 -6.64 -18.69
C GLU A 21 -9.84 -5.73 -18.98
N PHE A 22 -10.08 -4.50 -19.44
CA PHE A 22 -9.03 -3.55 -19.77
C PHE A 22 -8.31 -3.09 -18.50
N LEU A 23 -9.07 -2.65 -17.48
CA LEU A 23 -8.55 -2.30 -16.16
C LEU A 23 -7.68 -3.42 -15.59
N ARG A 24 -8.20 -4.65 -15.59
CA ARG A 24 -7.50 -5.83 -15.05
C ARG A 24 -6.17 -6.08 -15.76
N LYS A 25 -6.15 -5.98 -17.09
CA LYS A 25 -4.92 -6.15 -17.88
C LYS A 25 -3.92 -5.02 -17.62
N ALA A 26 -4.37 -3.76 -17.60
CA ALA A 26 -3.53 -2.58 -17.40
C ALA A 26 -2.88 -2.55 -16.01
N VAL A 27 -3.67 -2.79 -14.95
CA VAL A 27 -3.19 -2.83 -13.57
C VAL A 27 -2.23 -4.02 -13.38
N LYS A 28 -2.59 -5.21 -13.86
CA LYS A 28 -1.72 -6.39 -13.76
C LYS A 28 -0.37 -6.16 -14.45
N PHE A 29 -0.37 -5.69 -15.69
CA PHE A 29 0.84 -5.45 -16.47
C PHE A 29 1.78 -4.47 -15.75
N THR A 30 1.24 -3.33 -15.31
CA THR A 30 2.03 -2.28 -14.68
C THR A 30 2.59 -2.72 -13.33
N THR A 31 1.76 -3.33 -12.49
CA THR A 31 2.19 -3.83 -11.16
C THR A 31 3.22 -4.96 -11.28
N GLU A 32 3.10 -5.86 -12.27
CA GLU A 32 4.10 -6.90 -12.54
C GLU A 32 5.44 -6.31 -12.94
N ARG A 33 5.44 -5.29 -13.81
CA ARG A 33 6.65 -4.57 -14.20
C ARG A 33 7.34 -3.92 -12.99
N LEU A 34 6.58 -3.20 -12.15
CA LEU A 34 7.13 -2.55 -10.95
C LEU A 34 7.66 -3.57 -9.94
N ARG A 35 6.92 -4.67 -9.72
CA ARG A 35 7.35 -5.77 -8.83
C ARG A 35 8.63 -6.42 -9.34
N GLY A 36 8.72 -6.69 -10.65
CA GLY A 36 9.92 -7.24 -11.28
C GLY A 36 11.12 -6.30 -11.18
N GLY A 37 10.91 -5.00 -11.45
CA GLY A 37 11.93 -3.96 -11.30
C GLY A 37 12.48 -3.88 -9.88
N LYS A 38 11.60 -3.90 -8.87
CA LYS A 38 12.01 -3.97 -7.46
C LYS A 38 12.86 -5.19 -7.15
N LEU A 39 12.41 -6.38 -7.56
CA LEU A 39 13.14 -7.63 -7.28
C LEU A 39 14.54 -7.61 -7.89
N LYS A 40 14.66 -7.13 -9.12
CA LYS A 40 15.95 -6.95 -9.78
C LYS A 40 16.81 -5.92 -9.05
N ALA A 41 16.29 -4.75 -8.75
CA ALA A 41 17.04 -3.69 -8.08
C ALA A 41 17.49 -4.07 -6.66
N ALA A 42 16.68 -4.86 -5.95
CA ALA A 42 17.03 -5.43 -4.66
C ALA A 42 18.16 -6.47 -4.77
N ALA A 43 18.07 -7.36 -5.75
CA ALA A 43 19.11 -8.37 -6.01
C ALA A 43 20.44 -7.71 -6.43
N ASP A 44 20.39 -6.74 -7.35
CA ASP A 44 21.56 -6.01 -7.85
C ASP A 44 22.25 -5.19 -6.74
N HIS A 45 21.50 -4.73 -5.74
CA HIS A 45 22.07 -3.97 -4.63
C HIS A 45 22.75 -4.86 -3.58
N GLY A 46 22.25 -6.07 -3.37
CA GLY A 46 22.73 -6.98 -2.32
C GLY A 46 22.24 -6.56 -0.92
N ASN A 47 22.37 -7.47 0.05
CA ASN A 47 22.04 -7.28 1.47
C ASN A 47 20.68 -6.60 1.71
N TRP A 48 19.69 -6.89 0.86
CA TRP A 48 18.45 -6.11 0.81
C TRP A 48 17.67 -6.18 2.12
N ASP A 49 17.69 -7.32 2.81
CA ASP A 49 17.01 -7.47 4.09
C ASP A 49 17.68 -6.69 5.24
N ASP A 50 18.99 -6.47 5.17
CA ASP A 50 19.72 -5.63 6.14
C ASP A 50 19.37 -4.16 5.92
N TRP A 51 19.31 -3.71 4.67
CA TRP A 51 18.82 -2.37 4.33
C TRP A 51 17.38 -2.17 4.78
N ARG A 52 16.51 -3.17 4.56
CA ARG A 52 15.13 -3.14 5.06
C ARG A 52 15.07 -3.05 6.58
N GLU A 53 15.94 -3.79 7.26
CA GLU A 53 16.01 -3.76 8.73
C GLU A 53 16.49 -2.39 9.21
N ARG A 54 17.57 -1.84 8.64
CA ARG A 54 18.04 -0.49 8.97
C ARG A 54 16.95 0.56 8.74
N GLY A 55 16.25 0.48 7.62
CA GLY A 55 15.10 1.35 7.33
C GLY A 55 14.00 1.20 8.37
N ARG A 56 13.62 -0.03 8.73
CA ARG A 56 12.64 -0.30 9.80
C ARG A 56 13.08 0.32 11.13
N GLN A 57 14.33 0.13 11.55
CA GLN A 57 14.86 0.65 12.81
C GLN A 57 14.83 2.18 12.87
N ILE A 58 15.23 2.85 11.79
CA ILE A 58 15.13 4.31 11.69
C ILE A 58 13.68 4.76 11.90
N ARG A 59 12.73 4.13 11.19
CA ARG A 59 11.31 4.50 11.28
C ARG A 59 10.75 4.23 12.67
N LEU A 60 11.00 3.04 13.24
CA LEU A 60 10.58 2.69 14.60
C LEU A 60 11.09 3.67 15.64
N HIS A 61 12.39 3.98 15.61
CA HIS A 61 13.00 4.98 16.49
C HIS A 61 12.34 6.35 16.33
N THR A 62 12.16 6.78 15.08
CA THR A 62 11.58 8.10 14.80
C THR A 62 10.14 8.21 15.31
N ILE A 63 9.32 7.18 15.10
CA ILE A 63 7.92 7.18 15.55
C ILE A 63 7.82 7.07 17.08
N ALA A 64 8.73 6.34 17.73
CA ALA A 64 8.78 6.28 19.20
C ALA A 64 9.19 7.61 19.86
N HIS A 65 9.90 8.48 19.13
CA HIS A 65 10.37 9.79 19.58
C HIS A 65 9.80 10.94 18.72
N LEU A 66 8.56 10.77 18.24
CA LEU A 66 8.00 11.62 17.20
C LEU A 66 7.81 13.08 17.67
N ASP A 67 7.41 13.28 18.92
CA ASP A 67 7.26 14.58 19.57
C ASP A 67 8.59 15.37 19.60
N TYR A 68 9.68 14.70 19.98
CA TYR A 68 11.02 15.28 19.98
C TYR A 68 11.45 15.69 18.57
N TYR A 69 11.28 14.81 17.58
CA TYR A 69 11.69 15.10 16.21
C TYR A 69 10.83 16.16 15.54
N LEU A 70 9.51 16.17 15.77
CA LEU A 70 8.63 17.24 15.27
C LEU A 70 9.01 18.60 15.86
N THR A 71 9.33 18.65 17.15
CA THR A 71 9.79 19.87 17.82
C THR A 71 11.12 20.34 17.24
N THR A 72 12.08 19.42 17.09
CA THR A 72 13.41 19.71 16.51
C THR A 72 13.28 20.24 15.08
N PHE A 73 12.49 19.56 14.24
CA PHE A 73 12.19 19.99 12.87
C PHE A 73 11.55 21.37 12.83
N ALA A 74 10.50 21.60 13.62
CA ALA A 74 9.77 22.87 13.61
C ALA A 74 10.67 24.04 14.04
N ASN A 75 11.53 23.83 15.05
CA ASN A 75 12.47 24.85 15.50
C ASN A 75 13.52 25.16 14.42
N ASN A 76 14.11 24.13 13.81
CA ASN A 76 15.11 24.31 12.75
C ASN A 76 14.49 24.93 11.49
N ALA A 77 13.30 24.50 11.08
CA ALA A 77 12.59 25.07 9.93
C ALA A 77 12.25 26.56 10.18
N ARG A 78 11.76 26.91 11.37
CA ARG A 78 11.52 28.32 11.75
C ARG A 78 12.80 29.14 11.78
N ALA A 79 13.91 28.58 12.26
CA ALA A 79 15.22 29.24 12.21
C ALA A 79 15.69 29.51 10.77
N ASN A 80 15.29 28.67 9.81
CA ASN A 80 15.51 28.88 8.38
C ASN A 80 14.48 29.82 7.73
N GLY A 81 13.60 30.49 8.49
CA GLY A 81 12.60 31.42 7.96
C GLY A 81 11.32 30.78 7.46
N VAL A 82 11.04 29.51 7.81
CA VAL A 82 9.80 28.82 7.42
C VAL A 82 8.69 29.08 8.43
N HIS A 83 7.49 29.38 7.93
CA HIS A 83 6.27 29.40 8.74
C HIS A 83 5.74 27.98 8.96
N VAL A 84 5.95 27.44 10.16
CA VAL A 84 5.49 26.07 10.52
C VAL A 84 4.16 26.11 11.26
N HIS A 85 3.17 25.42 10.69
CA HIS A 85 1.80 25.26 11.19
C HIS A 85 1.55 23.82 11.58
N PHE A 86 0.78 23.61 12.64
CA PHE A 86 0.31 22.29 13.05
C PHE A 86 -1.22 22.27 12.89
N ALA A 87 -1.73 21.20 12.28
CA ALA A 87 -3.15 20.96 12.11
C ALA A 87 -3.53 19.60 12.70
N ASP A 88 -4.41 19.61 13.70
CA ASP A 88 -4.92 18.40 14.34
C ASP A 88 -5.87 17.63 13.40
N THR A 89 -6.62 18.38 12.59
CA THR A 89 -7.68 17.83 11.73
C THR A 89 -7.51 18.21 10.26
N ASP A 90 -8.21 17.49 9.39
CA ASP A 90 -8.32 17.85 7.98
C ASP A 90 -8.94 19.25 7.77
N VAL A 91 -9.98 19.58 8.54
CA VAL A 91 -10.64 20.91 8.51
C VAL A 91 -9.66 22.04 8.83
N GLU A 92 -8.82 21.86 9.85
CA GLU A 92 -7.83 22.87 10.25
C GLU A 92 -6.74 23.04 9.18
N ALA A 93 -6.24 21.95 8.61
CA ALA A 93 -5.23 21.99 7.55
C ALA A 93 -5.75 22.70 6.29
N VAL A 94 -7.01 22.44 5.92
CA VAL A 94 -7.69 23.15 4.82
C VAL A 94 -7.83 24.62 5.16
N LYS A 95 -8.32 24.96 6.36
CA LYS A 95 -8.50 26.35 6.79
C LYS A 95 -7.20 27.15 6.68
N ILE A 96 -6.09 26.64 7.23
CA ILE A 96 -4.77 27.29 7.16
C ILE A 96 -4.35 27.52 5.70
N SER A 97 -4.54 26.51 4.85
CA SER A 97 -4.19 26.61 3.42
C SER A 97 -4.99 27.70 2.70
N LEU A 98 -6.29 27.81 2.98
CA LEU A 98 -7.17 28.84 2.42
C LEU A 98 -6.85 30.24 2.95
N GLU A 99 -6.51 30.36 4.24
CA GLU A 99 -6.10 31.64 4.85
C GLU A 99 -4.81 32.16 4.23
N ILE A 100 -3.81 31.29 3.99
CA ILE A 100 -2.59 31.68 3.27
C ILE A 100 -2.93 32.11 1.84
N ALA A 101 -3.74 31.34 1.11
CA ALA A 101 -4.13 31.68 -0.25
C ALA A 101 -4.86 33.03 -0.33
N ALA A 102 -5.78 33.29 0.59
CA ALA A 102 -6.50 34.55 0.69
C ALA A 102 -5.58 35.72 1.06
N ALA A 103 -4.66 35.53 2.01
CA ALA A 103 -3.69 36.54 2.40
C ALA A 103 -2.75 36.94 1.25
N LYS A 104 -2.43 35.99 0.36
CA LYS A 104 -1.66 36.25 -0.87
C LYS A 104 -2.51 36.78 -2.03
N GLN A 105 -3.82 36.94 -1.84
CA GLN A 105 -4.77 37.29 -2.91
C GLN A 105 -4.58 36.40 -4.14
N ALA A 106 -4.25 35.13 -3.91
CA ALA A 106 -3.92 34.20 -4.97
C ALA A 106 -5.13 34.00 -5.89
N LYS A 107 -4.86 33.87 -7.18
CA LYS A 107 -5.84 33.46 -8.20
C LYS A 107 -5.56 32.03 -8.66
N SER A 108 -4.31 31.60 -8.57
CA SER A 108 -3.91 30.26 -9.00
C SER A 108 -2.85 29.62 -8.11
N VAL A 109 -2.92 28.30 -8.04
CA VAL A 109 -2.04 27.42 -7.29
C VAL A 109 -1.58 26.31 -8.22
N VAL A 110 -0.27 26.11 -8.35
CA VAL A 110 0.29 24.91 -9.00
C VAL A 110 0.68 23.89 -7.95
N LYS A 111 0.30 22.63 -8.18
CA LYS A 111 0.46 21.56 -7.20
C LYS A 111 1.35 20.45 -7.75
N SER A 112 2.35 20.04 -6.99
CA SER A 112 2.97 18.74 -7.22
C SER A 112 2.06 17.67 -6.63
N LYS A 113 2.23 16.45 -7.10
CA LYS A 113 1.57 15.28 -6.53
C LYS A 113 1.75 15.20 -5.01
N SER A 114 0.64 15.09 -4.29
CA SER A 114 0.63 14.89 -2.84
C SER A 114 -0.59 14.14 -2.37
N MET A 115 -0.37 12.97 -1.75
CA MET A 115 -1.46 12.19 -1.13
C MET A 115 -2.16 12.96 0.00
N VAL A 116 -1.45 13.88 0.68
CA VAL A 116 -2.04 14.68 1.77
C VAL A 116 -2.99 15.73 1.19
N THR A 117 -2.65 16.39 0.08
CA THR A 117 -3.58 17.36 -0.52
C THR A 117 -4.84 16.67 -1.07
N GLU A 118 -4.69 15.44 -1.58
CA GLU A 118 -5.82 14.61 -2.02
C GLU A 118 -6.69 14.13 -0.84
N GLU A 119 -6.09 13.75 0.28
CA GLU A 119 -6.77 13.42 1.54
C GLU A 119 -7.63 14.58 2.07
N LEU A 120 -7.15 15.81 1.88
CA LEU A 120 -7.80 17.05 2.30
C LEU A 120 -8.76 17.63 1.25
N HIS A 121 -8.86 17.03 0.07
CA HIS A 121 -9.64 17.55 -1.06
C HIS A 121 -9.32 19.01 -1.42
N LEU A 122 -8.05 19.38 -1.35
CA LEU A 122 -7.62 20.78 -1.38
C LEU A 122 -7.97 21.51 -2.68
N ASN A 123 -8.02 20.81 -3.82
CA ASN A 123 -8.41 21.38 -5.11
C ASN A 123 -9.84 21.92 -5.05
N LYS A 124 -10.76 21.18 -4.42
CA LYS A 124 -12.16 21.59 -4.24
C LYS A 124 -12.27 22.74 -3.25
N ALA A 125 -11.49 22.70 -2.17
CA ALA A 125 -11.48 23.76 -1.16
C ALA A 125 -10.97 25.09 -1.75
N LEU A 126 -9.88 25.08 -2.51
CA LEU A 126 -9.34 26.25 -3.19
C LEU A 126 -10.32 26.82 -4.23
N ALA A 127 -10.96 25.95 -5.02
CA ALA A 127 -11.97 26.37 -5.98
C ALA A 127 -13.16 27.09 -5.31
N SER A 128 -13.51 26.72 -4.07
CA SER A 128 -14.62 27.36 -3.33
C SER A 128 -14.38 28.84 -2.98
N ILE A 129 -13.12 29.27 -2.97
CA ILE A 129 -12.72 30.68 -2.78
C ILE A 129 -12.25 31.35 -4.09
N GLY A 130 -12.50 30.70 -5.24
CA GLY A 130 -12.15 31.23 -6.56
C GLY A 130 -10.68 31.06 -6.95
N VAL A 131 -9.92 30.22 -6.25
CA VAL A 131 -8.51 29.92 -6.57
C VAL A 131 -8.43 28.68 -7.45
N GLU A 132 -7.86 28.81 -8.65
CA GLU A 132 -7.63 27.70 -9.57
C GLU A 132 -6.48 26.83 -9.05
N ALA A 133 -6.72 25.54 -8.80
CA ALA A 133 -5.67 24.58 -8.45
C ALA A 133 -5.34 23.70 -9.66
N ILE A 134 -4.08 23.68 -10.09
CA ILE A 134 -3.61 22.90 -11.25
C ILE A 134 -2.62 21.84 -10.79
N GLU A 135 -2.92 20.57 -11.05
CA GLU A 135 -1.97 19.47 -10.87
C GLU A 135 -0.88 19.51 -11.94
N THR A 136 0.36 19.30 -11.53
CA THR A 136 1.52 19.44 -12.41
C THR A 136 2.25 18.13 -12.68
N ASP A 137 1.87 17.05 -11.99
CA ASP A 137 2.24 15.68 -12.34
C ASP A 137 1.38 15.24 -13.51
N LEU A 138 1.99 14.69 -14.56
CA LEU A 138 1.26 14.30 -15.76
C LEU A 138 0.12 13.32 -15.42
N GLY A 139 0.39 12.37 -14.52
CA GLY A 139 -0.59 11.43 -14.03
C GLY A 139 -1.75 12.15 -13.37
N GLU A 140 -1.49 12.96 -12.34
CA GLU A 140 -2.53 13.70 -11.60
C GLU A 140 -3.30 14.68 -12.50
N TYR A 141 -2.64 15.38 -13.42
CA TYR A 141 -3.29 16.29 -14.37
C TYR A 141 -4.31 15.55 -15.26
N ILE A 142 -3.97 14.35 -15.75
CA ILE A 142 -4.90 13.51 -16.51
C ILE A 142 -6.13 13.14 -15.66
N ILE A 143 -5.94 12.84 -14.38
CA ILE A 143 -7.06 12.44 -13.51
C ILE A 143 -7.93 13.65 -13.15
N GLN A 144 -7.29 14.81 -12.95
CA GLN A 144 -7.97 16.08 -12.73
C GLN A 144 -8.87 16.43 -13.92
N LEU A 145 -8.36 16.33 -15.16
CA LEU A 145 -9.17 16.53 -16.37
C LEU A 145 -10.32 15.52 -16.49
N ALA A 146 -10.14 14.32 -15.94
CA ALA A 146 -11.15 13.27 -15.93
C ALA A 146 -12.16 13.39 -14.77
N ASP A 147 -11.97 14.33 -13.82
CA ASP A 147 -12.71 14.42 -12.54
C ASP A 147 -12.76 13.07 -11.80
N GLU A 148 -11.63 12.37 -11.75
CA GLU A 148 -11.47 11.06 -11.12
C GLU A 148 -10.52 11.14 -9.90
N THR A 149 -10.51 10.10 -9.06
CA THR A 149 -9.52 9.95 -7.98
C THR A 149 -8.31 9.13 -8.45
N PRO A 150 -7.13 9.29 -7.84
CA PRO A 150 -5.95 8.49 -8.21
C PRO A 150 -6.16 7.00 -7.89
N SER A 151 -5.86 6.13 -8.85
CA SER A 151 -6.00 4.67 -8.67
C SER A 151 -4.75 4.04 -8.04
N HIS A 152 -3.58 4.67 -8.16
CA HIS A 152 -2.31 4.19 -7.58
C HIS A 152 -1.45 5.33 -7.02
N ILE A 153 -0.83 5.09 -5.87
CA ILE A 153 -0.01 6.09 -5.13
C ILE A 153 1.14 6.64 -5.98
N ILE A 154 1.71 5.86 -6.91
CA ILE A 154 2.82 6.30 -7.78
C ILE A 154 2.37 6.56 -9.23
N ILE A 155 1.29 5.92 -9.71
CA ILE A 155 0.88 5.95 -11.13
C ILE A 155 -0.63 6.24 -11.18
N PRO A 156 -1.06 7.49 -10.96
CA PRO A 156 -2.46 7.84 -10.72
C PRO A 156 -3.41 7.33 -11.80
N ALA A 157 -2.97 7.41 -13.06
CA ALA A 157 -3.71 7.05 -14.27
C ALA A 157 -3.54 5.58 -14.71
N ILE A 158 -3.12 4.66 -13.84
CA ILE A 158 -2.83 3.25 -14.19
C ILE A 158 -3.99 2.53 -14.92
N HIS A 159 -5.22 2.99 -14.73
CA HIS A 159 -6.44 2.47 -15.32
C HIS A 159 -6.82 3.10 -16.67
N LYS A 160 -6.01 4.01 -17.23
CA LYS A 160 -6.26 4.63 -18.55
C LYS A 160 -5.20 4.22 -19.57
N ASN A 161 -5.62 3.99 -20.82
CA ASN A 161 -4.67 3.84 -21.94
C ASN A 161 -4.39 5.18 -22.65
N ARG A 162 -3.36 5.16 -23.50
CA ARG A 162 -2.96 6.32 -24.33
C ARG A 162 -4.05 6.88 -25.24
N TYR A 163 -5.03 6.08 -25.68
CA TYR A 163 -6.13 6.55 -26.52
C TYR A 163 -7.12 7.38 -25.70
N GLN A 164 -7.53 6.87 -24.53
CA GLN A 164 -8.37 7.62 -23.59
C GLN A 164 -7.68 8.90 -23.11
N ILE A 165 -6.36 8.85 -22.89
CA ILE A 165 -5.58 10.04 -22.53
C ILE A 165 -5.55 11.04 -23.69
N ALA A 166 -5.37 10.58 -24.92
CA ALA A 166 -5.42 11.44 -26.10
C ALA A 166 -6.77 12.12 -26.26
N ASP A 167 -7.88 11.41 -26.05
CA ASP A 167 -9.22 11.98 -26.11
C ASP A 167 -9.42 13.09 -25.06
N LEU A 168 -8.94 12.87 -23.83
CA LEU A 168 -9.00 13.86 -22.75
C LEU A 168 -8.16 15.11 -23.08
N LEU A 169 -6.90 14.91 -23.48
CA LEU A 169 -6.01 16.02 -23.80
C LEU A 169 -6.43 16.75 -25.07
N SER A 170 -7.03 16.07 -26.05
CA SER A 170 -7.57 16.71 -27.25
C SER A 170 -8.73 17.65 -26.92
N LYS A 171 -9.63 17.23 -26.02
CA LYS A 171 -10.73 18.08 -25.53
C LYS A 171 -10.21 19.30 -24.78
N ASP A 172 -9.19 19.11 -23.94
CA ASP A 172 -8.52 20.16 -23.19
C ASP A 172 -7.72 21.13 -24.08
N ALA A 173 -7.17 20.63 -25.19
CA ALA A 173 -6.44 21.43 -26.19
C ALA A 173 -7.35 22.18 -27.16
N GLY A 174 -8.58 21.70 -27.37
CA GLY A 174 -9.45 22.19 -28.44
C GLY A 174 -9.01 21.74 -29.85
N GLU A 175 -8.06 20.79 -29.94
CA GLU A 175 -7.56 20.21 -31.20
C GLU A 175 -7.30 18.71 -31.04
N THR A 176 -7.23 17.97 -32.14
CA THR A 176 -6.99 16.52 -32.10
C THR A 176 -5.51 16.22 -31.89
N LEU A 177 -5.17 15.59 -30.78
CA LEU A 177 -3.83 15.09 -30.49
C LEU A 177 -3.74 13.60 -30.82
N ALA A 178 -2.65 13.20 -31.48
CA ALA A 178 -2.40 11.79 -31.76
C ALA A 178 -2.14 11.01 -30.46
N PRO A 179 -2.57 9.73 -30.36
CA PRO A 179 -2.36 8.87 -29.20
C PRO A 179 -0.91 8.35 -29.11
N ASP A 180 0.05 9.27 -29.20
CA ASP A 180 1.49 9.06 -29.05
C ASP A 180 1.98 9.70 -27.75
N THR A 181 2.74 8.96 -26.94
CA THR A 181 3.15 9.42 -25.61
C THR A 181 4.02 10.66 -25.65
N THR A 182 4.83 10.85 -26.70
CA THR A 182 5.72 12.01 -26.84
C THR A 182 4.92 13.26 -27.16
N ILE A 183 3.93 13.14 -28.04
CA ILE A 183 3.03 14.24 -28.40
C ILE A 183 2.19 14.65 -27.18
N LEU A 184 1.55 13.69 -26.51
CA LEU A 184 0.70 13.95 -25.34
C LEU A 184 1.48 14.59 -24.19
N ALA A 185 2.67 14.05 -23.86
CA ALA A 185 3.52 14.64 -22.83
C ALA A 185 4.07 16.01 -23.25
N GLY A 186 4.36 16.21 -24.54
CA GLY A 186 4.80 17.49 -25.10
C GLY A 186 3.74 18.59 -24.95
N TYR A 187 2.48 18.28 -25.22
CA TYR A 187 1.35 19.19 -25.01
C TYR A 187 1.23 19.60 -23.54
N VAL A 188 1.15 18.61 -22.63
CA VAL A 188 0.99 18.87 -21.19
C VAL A 188 2.18 19.68 -20.67
N ARG A 189 3.41 19.35 -21.07
CA ARG A 189 4.61 20.11 -20.69
C ARG A 189 4.54 21.56 -21.14
N LYS A 190 4.07 21.85 -22.36
CA LYS A 190 3.92 23.22 -22.86
C LYS A 190 2.90 23.99 -22.01
N LYS A 191 1.73 23.41 -21.79
CA LYS A 191 0.64 24.01 -21.02
C LYS A 191 1.01 24.28 -19.57
N LEU A 192 1.61 23.28 -18.89
CA LEU A 192 2.03 23.42 -17.50
C LEU A 192 3.15 24.46 -17.33
N ARG A 193 4.00 24.66 -18.35
CA ARG A 193 5.08 25.67 -18.30
C ARG A 193 4.55 27.09 -18.15
N GLU A 194 3.46 27.41 -18.84
CA GLU A 194 2.77 28.69 -18.70
C GLU A 194 2.19 28.82 -17.29
N LYS A 195 1.50 27.77 -16.81
CA LYS A 195 0.92 27.75 -15.46
C LYS A 195 1.95 27.89 -14.34
N PHE A 196 3.14 27.29 -14.44
CA PHE A 196 4.20 27.49 -13.44
C PHE A 196 4.64 28.95 -13.31
N LEU A 197 4.71 29.69 -14.43
CA LEU A 197 5.16 31.09 -14.46
C LEU A 197 4.09 32.06 -13.97
N GLU A 198 2.82 31.71 -14.15
CA GLU A 198 1.67 32.53 -13.75
C GLU A 198 1.21 32.29 -12.31
N ALA A 199 1.61 31.16 -11.71
CA ALA A 199 1.09 30.74 -10.41
C ALA A 199 1.55 31.64 -9.25
N ASP A 200 0.59 31.98 -8.39
CA ASP A 200 0.85 32.78 -7.19
C ASP A 200 1.48 31.93 -6.08
N ILE A 201 1.06 30.66 -6.00
CA ILE A 201 1.44 29.72 -4.95
C ILE A 201 1.85 28.38 -5.56
N GLY A 202 2.97 27.85 -5.07
CA GLY A 202 3.36 26.46 -5.24
C GLY A 202 2.89 25.62 -4.06
N MET A 203 2.31 24.45 -4.31
CA MET A 203 1.98 23.49 -3.25
C MET A 203 2.61 22.13 -3.50
N THR A 204 3.23 21.57 -2.47
CA THR A 204 3.82 20.23 -2.55
C THR A 204 3.45 19.34 -1.37
N GLY A 205 3.67 18.04 -1.54
CA GLY A 205 3.78 17.11 -0.42
C GLY A 205 5.19 17.09 0.18
N CYS A 206 5.48 16.09 1.00
CA CYS A 206 6.82 15.83 1.51
C CYS A 206 7.07 14.32 1.54
N ASN A 207 8.18 13.85 0.95
CA ASN A 207 8.58 12.45 1.10
C ASN A 207 9.21 12.23 2.48
N PHE A 208 10.19 13.08 2.84
CA PHE A 208 10.86 13.08 4.13
C PHE A 208 11.19 14.50 4.59
N ALA A 209 10.78 14.85 5.80
CA ALA A 209 11.30 15.97 6.56
C ALA A 209 12.53 15.53 7.36
N ILE A 210 13.57 16.34 7.40
CA ILE A 210 14.82 16.07 8.10
C ILE A 210 14.85 16.92 9.37
N ALA A 211 14.76 16.26 10.53
CA ALA A 211 14.62 16.96 11.80
C ALA A 211 15.83 17.85 12.11
N GLU A 212 17.05 17.34 11.94
CA GLU A 212 18.29 18.05 12.32
C GLU A 212 18.54 19.35 11.56
N SER A 213 17.97 19.51 10.35
CA SER A 213 18.18 20.70 9.52
C SER A 213 16.91 21.49 9.23
N GLY A 214 15.73 21.00 9.61
CA GLY A 214 14.46 21.66 9.28
C GLY A 214 14.15 21.64 7.77
N SER A 215 14.71 20.67 7.04
CA SER A 215 14.60 20.57 5.58
C SER A 215 13.51 19.61 5.15
N MET A 216 12.93 19.82 3.97
CA MET A 216 12.04 18.85 3.32
C MET A 216 12.70 18.27 2.08
N VAL A 217 12.43 17.00 1.80
CA VAL A 217 12.99 16.28 0.66
C VAL A 217 11.88 15.75 -0.25
N LEU A 218 12.04 16.02 -1.54
CA LEU A 218 11.15 15.58 -2.61
C LEU A 218 11.87 14.64 -3.57
N PHE A 219 11.18 13.59 -3.98
CA PHE A 219 11.65 12.62 -4.98
C PHE A 219 10.73 12.69 -6.20
N GLU A 220 11.28 12.98 -7.38
CA GLU A 220 10.48 13.13 -8.60
C GLU A 220 11.24 12.69 -9.86
N ASN A 221 10.49 12.42 -10.93
CA ASN A 221 11.05 12.04 -12.23
C ASN A 221 10.78 13.06 -13.34
N GLU A 222 9.90 14.04 -13.11
CA GLU A 222 9.40 14.94 -14.15
C GLU A 222 10.04 16.34 -14.08
N GLY A 223 10.60 16.72 -12.93
CA GLY A 223 11.17 18.05 -12.67
C GLY A 223 10.11 19.12 -12.37
N ASN A 224 8.84 18.71 -12.32
CA ASN A 224 7.69 19.57 -12.03
C ASN A 224 7.69 20.03 -10.57
N ALA A 225 8.01 19.17 -9.61
CA ALA A 225 8.00 19.53 -8.20
C ALA A 225 9.05 20.63 -7.92
N ARG A 226 10.23 20.55 -8.53
CA ARG A 226 11.23 21.63 -8.45
C ARG A 226 10.69 22.95 -9.00
N MET A 227 9.95 22.94 -10.11
CA MET A 227 9.31 24.14 -10.64
C MET A 227 8.26 24.70 -9.67
N VAL A 228 7.42 23.83 -9.10
CA VAL A 228 6.43 24.21 -8.07
C VAL A 228 7.10 24.84 -6.86
N THR A 229 8.25 24.33 -6.41
CA THR A 229 8.90 24.83 -5.20
C THR A 229 9.78 26.07 -5.40
N THR A 230 10.10 26.43 -6.64
CA THR A 230 11.11 27.47 -6.93
C THR A 230 10.55 28.66 -7.70
N VAL A 231 9.53 28.47 -8.55
CA VAL A 231 9.01 29.55 -9.42
C VAL A 231 7.98 30.43 -8.71
N PRO A 232 6.93 29.89 -8.07
CA PRO A 232 5.96 30.70 -7.34
C PRO A 232 6.61 31.42 -6.15
N LYS A 233 6.15 32.64 -5.85
CA LYS A 233 6.70 33.46 -4.76
C LYS A 233 6.36 32.92 -3.37
N THR A 234 5.25 32.20 -3.23
CA THR A 234 4.85 31.56 -1.98
C THR A 234 4.80 30.05 -2.15
N GLN A 235 5.42 29.31 -1.24
CA GLN A 235 5.43 27.86 -1.24
C GLN A 235 4.70 27.32 -0.01
N ILE A 236 3.78 26.37 -0.20
CA ILE A 236 3.08 25.68 0.89
C ILE A 236 3.33 24.18 0.76
N THR A 237 3.93 23.58 1.78
CA THR A 237 4.13 22.13 1.83
C THR A 237 3.27 21.48 2.88
N LEU A 238 2.53 20.44 2.49
CA LEU A 238 1.68 19.66 3.39
C LEU A 238 2.34 18.30 3.65
N MET A 239 2.47 17.94 4.93
CA MET A 239 3.03 16.65 5.33
C MET A 239 2.23 16.05 6.47
N GLY A 240 2.06 14.72 6.45
CA GLY A 240 1.61 14.02 7.65
C GLY A 240 2.68 14.11 8.73
N MET A 241 2.28 14.17 10.01
CA MET A 241 3.20 14.25 11.15
C MET A 241 4.25 13.12 11.16
N GLU A 242 3.94 11.96 10.57
CA GLU A 242 4.83 10.82 10.50
C GLU A 242 5.94 10.96 9.44
N ARG A 243 5.87 11.96 8.55
CA ARG A 243 6.76 12.12 7.38
C ARG A 243 8.17 12.62 7.71
N ILE A 244 8.66 12.38 8.91
CA ILE A 244 9.93 12.91 9.42
C ILE A 244 10.96 11.80 9.61
N ILE A 245 12.25 12.11 9.45
CA ILE A 245 13.40 11.29 9.85
C ILE A 245 14.42 12.16 10.59
N PRO A 246 15.31 11.58 11.41
CA PRO A 246 16.19 12.35 12.29
C PRO A 246 17.24 13.14 11.53
N THR A 247 17.97 12.48 10.62
CA THR A 247 19.20 13.00 10.02
C THR A 247 19.28 12.80 8.50
N TRP A 248 20.18 13.51 7.84
CA TRP A 248 20.58 13.29 6.45
C TRP A 248 21.23 11.93 6.23
N SER A 249 21.94 11.39 7.23
CA SER A 249 22.46 10.01 7.15
C SER A 249 21.33 8.99 7.11
N ASP A 250 20.22 9.23 7.82
CA ASP A 250 19.04 8.38 7.72
C ASP A 250 18.33 8.54 6.37
N LEU A 251 18.43 9.71 5.72
CA LEU A 251 17.92 9.92 4.37
C LEU A 251 18.64 9.01 3.37
N GLU A 252 19.95 8.75 3.51
CA GLU A 252 20.69 7.87 2.61
C GLU A 252 20.04 6.47 2.53
N VAL A 253 19.66 5.92 3.69
CA VAL A 253 18.95 4.64 3.78
C VAL A 253 17.59 4.73 3.10
N MET A 254 16.83 5.79 3.38
CA MET A 254 15.49 5.97 2.81
C MET A 254 15.53 6.21 1.29
N ALA A 255 16.50 6.98 0.80
CA ALA A 255 16.75 7.25 -0.61
C ALA A 255 17.22 6.00 -1.35
N THR A 256 17.89 5.07 -0.65
CA THR A 256 18.22 3.75 -1.20
C THR A 256 16.98 2.88 -1.33
N LEU A 257 16.12 2.86 -0.30
CA LEU A 257 14.96 1.97 -0.21
C LEU A 257 13.76 2.41 -1.08
N LEU A 258 13.42 3.71 -1.07
CA LEU A 258 12.17 4.22 -1.65
C LEU A 258 12.10 4.02 -3.18
N PRO A 259 13.06 4.49 -4.00
CA PRO A 259 12.96 4.39 -5.46
C PRO A 259 13.07 2.95 -5.95
N ARG A 260 13.94 2.14 -5.32
CA ARG A 260 14.08 0.71 -5.63
C ARG A 260 12.79 -0.04 -5.35
N SER A 261 12.11 0.30 -4.25
CA SER A 261 10.85 -0.35 -3.88
C SER A 261 9.65 0.11 -4.71
N ALA A 262 9.64 1.38 -5.13
CA ALA A 262 8.54 1.99 -5.88
C ALA A 262 8.59 1.62 -7.37
N THR A 263 9.71 1.89 -8.02
CA THR A 263 9.86 1.80 -9.49
C THR A 263 11.01 0.90 -9.94
N GLY A 264 11.82 0.38 -9.02
CA GLY A 264 13.02 -0.40 -9.34
C GLY A 264 14.19 0.47 -9.79
N GLN A 265 14.11 1.78 -9.63
CA GLN A 265 15.19 2.71 -9.97
C GLN A 265 16.20 2.78 -8.82
N LYS A 266 17.49 3.01 -9.13
CA LYS A 266 18.53 3.21 -8.11
C LYS A 266 18.32 4.51 -7.32
N LEU A 267 17.85 5.54 -8.00
CA LEU A 267 17.41 6.83 -7.47
C LEU A 267 16.39 7.41 -8.47
N THR A 268 15.54 8.32 -8.04
CA THR A 268 14.71 9.12 -8.96
C THR A 268 15.60 10.07 -9.77
N VAL A 269 15.07 10.62 -10.87
CA VAL A 269 15.83 11.56 -11.72
C VAL A 269 16.23 12.81 -10.92
N TYR A 270 15.35 13.28 -10.05
CA TYR A 270 15.62 14.41 -9.16
C TYR A 270 15.32 14.03 -7.71
N MET A 271 16.18 14.55 -6.81
CA MET A 271 15.99 14.54 -5.37
C MET A 271 16.33 15.95 -4.88
N SER A 272 15.32 16.68 -4.41
CA SER A 272 15.46 18.09 -4.02
C SER A 272 15.34 18.20 -2.50
N GLY A 273 16.39 18.68 -1.83
CA GLY A 273 16.36 19.06 -0.43
C GLY A 273 16.18 20.57 -0.29
N ILE A 274 15.12 21.01 0.39
CA ILE A 274 14.72 22.42 0.50
C ILE A 274 14.76 22.83 1.96
N THR A 275 15.50 23.90 2.27
CA THR A 275 15.85 24.34 3.63
C THR A 275 15.48 25.81 3.81
N GLY A 276 14.20 26.12 3.62
CA GLY A 276 13.68 27.49 3.74
C GLY A 276 13.35 28.19 2.41
N PRO A 277 12.81 29.41 2.49
CA PRO A 277 12.62 30.29 1.34
C PRO A 277 13.95 30.76 0.76
N ARG A 278 13.92 31.49 -0.35
CA ARG A 278 15.12 32.08 -0.95
C ARG A 278 15.80 33.03 0.03
N ARG A 279 17.13 32.99 0.05
CA ARG A 279 17.98 33.94 0.78
C ARG A 279 18.45 35.02 -0.19
N ASP A 280 19.01 36.11 0.33
CA ASP A 280 19.50 37.23 -0.49
C ASP A 280 20.58 36.81 -1.50
N ALA A 281 21.36 35.77 -1.19
CA ALA A 281 22.39 35.23 -2.07
C ALA A 281 21.85 34.21 -3.10
N ASP A 282 20.61 33.73 -2.95
CA ASP A 282 20.01 32.77 -3.86
C ASP A 282 19.46 33.50 -5.10
N ALA A 283 19.70 32.93 -6.28
CA ALA A 283 19.24 33.52 -7.55
C ALA A 283 17.72 33.37 -7.77
N ASP A 284 17.13 32.30 -7.24
CA ASP A 284 15.73 31.94 -7.39
C ASP A 284 15.17 31.26 -6.12
N GLY A 285 13.85 31.12 -6.07
CA GLY A 285 13.13 30.49 -4.97
C GLY A 285 11.96 31.33 -4.44
N PRO A 286 11.14 30.73 -3.57
CA PRO A 286 9.98 31.40 -3.01
C PRO A 286 10.44 32.46 -2.01
N GLU A 287 9.76 33.60 -1.99
CA GLU A 287 9.96 34.65 -0.98
C GLU A 287 9.44 34.23 0.39
N GLU A 288 8.43 33.35 0.41
CA GLU A 288 7.80 32.87 1.64
C GLU A 288 7.52 31.37 1.56
N MET A 289 7.78 30.66 2.65
CA MET A 289 7.58 29.21 2.73
C MET A 289 6.77 28.84 3.97
N HIS A 290 5.74 28.01 3.78
CA HIS A 290 4.91 27.44 4.83
C HIS A 290 5.01 25.92 4.82
N ILE A 291 5.06 25.33 6.02
CA ILE A 291 4.92 23.89 6.19
C ILE A 291 3.74 23.63 7.12
N ILE A 292 2.76 22.88 6.63
CA ILE A 292 1.57 22.47 7.38
C ILE A 292 1.72 20.99 7.74
N ILE A 293 1.95 20.73 9.03
CA ILE A 293 2.09 19.38 9.60
C ILE A 293 0.71 18.90 10.03
N VAL A 294 0.25 17.81 9.43
CA VAL A 294 -1.12 17.30 9.57
C VAL A 294 -1.12 16.01 10.40
N ASP A 295 -1.87 16.01 11.50
CA ASP A 295 -2.17 14.80 12.26
C ASP A 295 -3.32 14.03 11.58
N ASN A 296 -4.54 14.57 11.62
CA ASN A 296 -5.74 13.95 11.06
C ASN A 296 -5.94 12.49 11.52
N GLY A 297 -5.72 12.22 12.81
CA GLY A 297 -5.93 10.91 13.45
C GLY A 297 -4.71 9.97 13.43
N ARG A 298 -3.57 10.40 12.89
CA ARG A 298 -2.31 9.64 12.91
C ARG A 298 -1.77 9.45 14.32
N SER A 299 -1.88 10.46 15.19
CA SER A 299 -1.46 10.38 16.58
C SER A 299 -2.18 9.31 17.38
N GLN A 300 -3.41 8.95 16.98
CA GLN A 300 -4.20 7.90 17.63
C GLN A 300 -3.58 6.50 17.50
N GLN A 301 -2.62 6.33 16.59
CA GLN A 301 -1.89 5.08 16.42
C GLN A 301 -0.66 4.99 17.33
N LEU A 302 -0.22 6.11 17.93
CA LEU A 302 0.91 6.12 18.84
C LEU A 302 0.55 5.36 20.12
N GLY A 303 1.46 4.50 20.58
CA GLY A 303 1.26 3.61 21.72
C GLY A 303 0.39 2.39 21.43
N ASP A 304 -0.28 2.30 20.28
CA ASP A 304 -1.05 1.12 19.91
C ASP A 304 -0.11 0.00 19.43
N PRO A 305 0.02 -1.12 20.16
CA PRO A 305 0.97 -2.19 19.83
C PRO A 305 0.63 -2.88 18.49
N GLU A 306 -0.61 -2.78 18.00
CA GLU A 306 -1.04 -3.40 16.75
C GLU A 306 -0.92 -2.42 15.56
N PHE A 307 -1.00 -1.11 15.79
CA PHE A 307 -1.14 -0.12 14.72
C PHE A 307 -0.05 0.95 14.65
N GLN A 308 0.79 1.13 15.68
CA GLN A 308 1.84 2.17 15.66
C GLN A 308 2.78 2.03 14.46
N GLU A 309 3.15 0.80 14.08
CA GLU A 309 4.04 0.56 12.93
C GLU A 309 3.46 1.04 11.58
N LEU A 310 2.15 1.33 11.50
CA LEU A 310 1.53 1.93 10.32
C LEU A 310 2.19 3.27 9.95
N LEU A 311 2.59 4.05 10.96
CA LEU A 311 3.25 5.36 10.81
C LEU A 311 4.66 5.25 10.22
N ASN A 312 5.24 4.05 10.14
CA ASN A 312 6.53 3.84 9.49
C ASN A 312 6.46 3.97 7.96
N CYS A 313 5.27 3.98 7.37
CA CYS A 313 5.08 3.90 5.91
C CYS A 313 5.77 5.04 5.16
N ILE A 314 6.66 4.71 4.21
CA ILE A 314 7.34 5.67 3.33
C ILE A 314 6.65 5.89 1.97
N ARG A 315 5.38 5.45 1.83
CA ARG A 315 4.52 5.63 0.64
C ARG A 315 5.10 5.16 -0.70
N CYS A 316 5.96 4.14 -0.69
CA CYS A 316 6.56 3.60 -1.92
C CYS A 316 5.59 2.83 -2.84
N GLY A 317 4.40 2.42 -2.36
CA GLY A 317 3.43 1.65 -3.16
C GLY A 317 3.78 0.17 -3.39
N ALA A 318 4.92 -0.34 -2.90
CA ALA A 318 5.33 -1.74 -3.10
C ALA A 318 4.28 -2.76 -2.63
N CYS A 319 3.52 -2.45 -1.57
CA CYS A 319 2.45 -3.31 -1.07
C CYS A 319 1.26 -3.41 -2.05
N LEU A 320 0.96 -2.37 -2.83
CA LEU A 320 -0.07 -2.39 -3.88
C LEU A 320 0.38 -3.34 -4.99
N ASN A 321 1.63 -3.19 -5.46
CA ASN A 321 2.20 -3.98 -6.54
C ASN A 321 2.28 -5.48 -6.24
N ALA A 322 2.49 -5.85 -4.97
CA ALA A 322 2.54 -7.24 -4.53
C ALA A 322 1.16 -7.84 -4.24
N CYS A 323 0.13 -7.02 -4.01
CA CYS A 323 -1.17 -7.48 -3.56
C CYS A 323 -1.95 -8.18 -4.69
N PRO A 324 -2.35 -9.46 -4.53
CA PRO A 324 -3.13 -10.15 -5.55
C PRO A 324 -4.52 -9.52 -5.73
N VAL A 325 -5.14 -9.01 -4.65
CA VAL A 325 -6.47 -8.39 -4.71
C VAL A 325 -6.42 -7.08 -5.50
N TYR A 326 -5.50 -6.16 -5.15
CA TYR A 326 -5.32 -4.89 -5.87
C TYR A 326 -5.08 -5.08 -7.36
N ARG A 327 -4.29 -6.10 -7.74
CA ARG A 327 -4.01 -6.44 -9.15
C ARG A 327 -5.24 -6.84 -9.96
N HIS A 328 -6.34 -7.22 -9.30
CA HIS A 328 -7.60 -7.60 -9.94
C HIS A 328 -8.67 -6.52 -9.88
N ILE A 329 -8.72 -5.72 -8.80
CA ILE A 329 -9.81 -4.74 -8.61
C ILE A 329 -9.38 -3.28 -8.78
N GLY A 330 -8.08 -3.00 -8.93
CA GLY A 330 -7.54 -1.65 -9.04
C GLY A 330 -7.68 -0.82 -7.75
N GLY A 331 -7.42 0.49 -7.84
CA GLY A 331 -7.49 1.39 -6.70
C GLY A 331 -8.89 1.84 -6.32
N HIS A 332 -9.74 2.15 -7.32
CA HIS A 332 -11.05 2.75 -7.06
C HIS A 332 -12.01 1.84 -6.29
N ALA A 333 -11.83 0.52 -6.37
CA ALA A 333 -12.64 -0.41 -5.59
C ALA A 333 -12.50 -0.21 -4.06
N TYR A 334 -11.37 0.33 -3.61
CA TYR A 334 -11.11 0.65 -2.21
C TYR A 334 -11.92 1.87 -1.73
N GLY A 335 -12.34 2.77 -2.62
CA GLY A 335 -13.28 3.85 -2.32
C GLY A 335 -12.70 5.06 -1.57
N GLY A 336 -11.38 5.15 -1.41
CA GLY A 336 -10.71 6.28 -0.78
C GLY A 336 -9.41 6.65 -1.47
N THR A 337 -8.82 7.78 -1.04
CA THR A 337 -7.56 8.32 -1.58
C THR A 337 -6.41 7.31 -1.48
N TYR A 338 -6.35 6.57 -0.37
CA TYR A 338 -5.37 5.51 -0.17
C TYR A 338 -5.98 4.16 -0.56
N SER A 339 -5.32 3.43 -1.47
CA SER A 339 -5.77 2.15 -1.98
C SER A 339 -4.85 0.98 -1.60
N GLY A 340 -5.29 -0.25 -1.92
CA GLY A 340 -4.52 -1.46 -1.64
C GLY A 340 -4.38 -1.77 -0.15
N PRO A 341 -3.43 -2.66 0.23
CA PRO A 341 -3.26 -3.08 1.62
C PRO A 341 -2.99 -1.94 2.61
N ILE A 342 -2.24 -0.92 2.20
CA ILE A 342 -1.96 0.24 3.06
C ILE A 342 -3.21 1.10 3.24
N GLY A 343 -3.99 1.34 2.19
CA GLY A 343 -5.25 2.07 2.28
C GLY A 343 -6.28 1.35 3.15
N ALA A 344 -6.34 0.02 3.06
CA ALA A 344 -7.25 -0.79 3.85
C ALA A 344 -6.98 -0.74 5.37
N VAL A 345 -5.75 -0.38 5.78
CA VAL A 345 -5.39 -0.18 7.20
C VAL A 345 -5.40 1.31 7.59
N LEU A 346 -4.91 2.18 6.72
CA LEU A 346 -4.78 3.62 6.99
C LEU A 346 -6.10 4.37 6.96
N THR A 347 -6.98 4.09 6.00
CA THR A 347 -8.25 4.83 5.89
C THR A 347 -9.09 4.73 7.16
N PRO A 348 -9.27 3.54 7.78
CA PRO A 348 -9.92 3.43 9.09
C PRO A 348 -9.23 4.24 10.19
N ALA A 349 -7.90 4.28 10.21
CA ALA A 349 -7.12 5.04 11.18
C ALA A 349 -7.33 6.56 11.05
N LEU A 350 -7.49 7.08 9.83
CA LEU A 350 -7.70 8.50 9.56
C LEU A 350 -9.15 8.96 9.76
N LYS A 351 -10.13 8.17 9.32
CA LYS A 351 -11.53 8.60 9.25
C LYS A 351 -12.37 8.24 10.48
N LYS A 352 -11.80 7.58 11.50
CA LYS A 352 -12.40 7.22 12.81
C LYS A 352 -13.71 6.40 12.77
N ASN A 353 -14.37 6.25 11.62
CA ASN A 353 -15.63 5.55 11.45
C ASN A 353 -15.41 4.14 10.86
N VAL A 354 -15.31 3.14 11.74
CA VAL A 354 -15.10 1.73 11.35
C VAL A 354 -16.25 1.19 10.48
N ALA A 355 -17.49 1.66 10.68
CA ALA A 355 -18.68 1.16 10.00
C ALA A 355 -18.77 1.55 8.51
N GLU A 356 -18.15 2.67 8.09
CA GLU A 356 -18.15 3.11 6.69
C GLU A 356 -17.16 2.33 5.80
N TRP A 357 -16.12 1.75 6.40
CA TRP A 357 -14.99 1.11 5.68
C TRP A 357 -14.91 -0.39 5.94
N ASP A 358 -15.97 -0.94 6.51
CA ASP A 358 -16.01 -2.18 7.28
C ASP A 358 -15.71 -3.46 6.47
N ASP A 359 -15.79 -3.37 5.14
CA ASP A 359 -15.46 -4.46 4.20
C ASP A 359 -14.12 -4.28 3.50
N ILE A 360 -13.47 -3.12 3.61
CA ILE A 360 -12.17 -2.90 2.96
C ILE A 360 -11.10 -3.81 3.57
N ALA A 361 -11.19 -4.07 4.87
CA ALA A 361 -10.31 -5.00 5.56
C ALA A 361 -10.49 -6.45 5.04
N ASN A 362 -11.67 -6.76 4.48
CA ASN A 362 -11.97 -8.06 3.85
C ASN A 362 -11.44 -8.17 2.42
N ALA A 363 -11.05 -7.07 1.77
CA ALA A 363 -10.39 -7.05 0.46
C ALA A 363 -8.91 -7.50 0.53
N SER A 364 -8.64 -8.59 1.24
CA SER A 364 -7.31 -9.16 1.42
C SER A 364 -7.37 -10.67 1.61
N SER A 365 -6.47 -11.38 0.93
CA SER A 365 -6.24 -12.83 1.11
C SER A 365 -5.37 -13.16 2.33
N LEU A 366 -4.88 -12.15 3.06
CA LEU A 366 -3.98 -12.30 4.22
C LEU A 366 -2.69 -13.09 3.93
N CYS A 367 -2.20 -13.05 2.68
CA CYS A 367 -1.07 -13.87 2.25
C CYS A 367 0.33 -13.37 2.66
N GLY A 368 0.45 -12.25 3.39
CA GLY A 368 1.74 -11.69 3.83
C GLY A 368 2.59 -11.04 2.73
N ALA A 369 2.22 -11.11 1.45
CA ALA A 369 3.03 -10.56 0.35
C ALA A 369 3.33 -9.05 0.47
N CYS A 370 2.46 -8.28 1.13
CA CYS A 370 2.69 -6.87 1.41
C CYS A 370 3.83 -6.63 2.40
N TYR A 371 4.04 -7.53 3.37
CA TYR A 371 5.14 -7.46 4.34
C TYR A 371 6.47 -7.79 3.67
N GLU A 372 6.52 -8.89 2.90
CA GLU A 372 7.68 -9.27 2.07
C GLU A 372 8.09 -8.17 1.09
N ALA A 373 7.11 -7.46 0.52
CA ALA A 373 7.38 -6.34 -0.37
C ALA A 373 7.80 -5.06 0.37
N CYS A 374 7.47 -4.89 1.65
CA CYS A 374 7.65 -3.63 2.35
C CYS A 374 9.14 -3.34 2.63
N PRO A 375 9.67 -2.17 2.20
CA PRO A 375 11.05 -1.79 2.51
C PRO A 375 11.31 -1.51 3.99
N VAL A 376 10.26 -1.29 4.77
CA VAL A 376 10.33 -0.98 6.21
C VAL A 376 9.50 -1.95 7.04
N LYS A 377 9.23 -3.15 6.48
CA LYS A 377 8.66 -4.33 7.16
C LYS A 377 7.36 -4.08 7.96
N ILE A 378 6.41 -3.31 7.42
CA ILE A 378 5.11 -3.08 8.08
C ILE A 378 4.20 -4.32 7.90
N PRO A 379 3.70 -4.93 8.99
CA PRO A 379 2.89 -6.14 8.93
C PRO A 379 1.40 -5.84 8.65
N LEU A 380 1.11 -5.28 7.47
CA LEU A 380 -0.26 -4.88 7.09
C LEU A 380 -1.26 -6.04 7.13
N HIS A 381 -0.82 -7.28 6.91
CA HIS A 381 -1.69 -8.45 6.97
C HIS A 381 -2.17 -8.76 8.39
N ASP A 382 -1.30 -8.63 9.40
CA ASP A 382 -1.67 -8.79 10.81
C ASP A 382 -2.54 -7.62 11.30
N MET A 383 -2.24 -6.40 10.84
CA MET A 383 -3.09 -5.22 11.11
C MET A 383 -4.50 -5.42 10.55
N LEU A 384 -4.65 -6.00 9.36
CA LEU A 384 -5.97 -6.31 8.78
C LEU A 384 -6.72 -7.37 9.61
N VAL A 385 -6.03 -8.39 10.13
CA VAL A 385 -6.64 -9.35 11.07
C VAL A 385 -7.10 -8.64 12.35
N SER A 386 -6.28 -7.75 12.88
CA SER A 386 -6.58 -6.96 14.07
C SER A 386 -7.79 -6.05 13.86
N LEU A 387 -7.91 -5.40 12.69
CA LEU A 387 -9.10 -4.62 12.33
C LEU A 387 -10.36 -5.49 12.27
N ARG A 388 -10.28 -6.67 11.63
CA ARG A 388 -11.41 -7.62 11.59
C ARG A 388 -11.79 -8.09 12.99
N ARG A 389 -10.82 -8.30 13.89
CA ARG A 389 -11.06 -8.67 15.29
C ARG A 389 -11.77 -7.53 16.04
N ARG A 390 -11.21 -6.30 16.01
CA ARG A 390 -11.79 -5.12 16.67
C ARG A 390 -13.21 -4.80 16.19
N LYS A 391 -13.50 -5.02 14.89
CA LYS A 391 -14.87 -4.95 14.33
C LYS A 391 -15.82 -5.91 15.03
N VAL A 392 -15.45 -7.18 15.15
CA VAL A 392 -16.28 -8.20 15.80
C VAL A 392 -16.46 -7.89 17.30
N GLU A 393 -15.37 -7.51 17.99
CA GLU A 393 -15.37 -7.18 19.42
C GLU A 393 -16.22 -5.93 19.74
N SER A 394 -16.26 -4.95 18.83
CA SER A 394 -17.11 -3.74 18.94
C SER A 394 -18.58 -3.98 18.57
N GLY A 395 -18.99 -5.21 18.27
CA GLY A 395 -20.39 -5.56 17.99
C GLY A 395 -20.85 -5.31 16.55
N HIS A 396 -19.94 -4.93 15.65
CA HIS A 396 -20.20 -4.71 14.21
C HIS A 396 -20.02 -5.99 13.36
N GLY A 397 -19.84 -7.15 14.00
CA GLY A 397 -19.76 -8.45 13.30
C GLY A 397 -21.14 -8.97 12.86
N ASP A 398 -21.16 -9.82 11.83
CA ASP A 398 -22.37 -10.54 11.42
C ASP A 398 -22.76 -11.58 12.51
N LYS A 399 -23.94 -11.37 13.12
CA LYS A 399 -24.46 -12.24 14.18
C LYS A 399 -24.76 -13.66 13.69
N ILE A 400 -25.14 -13.82 12.42
CA ILE A 400 -25.40 -15.12 11.79
C ILE A 400 -24.08 -15.86 11.60
N GLU A 401 -23.05 -15.17 11.10
CA GLU A 401 -21.70 -15.72 11.00
C GLU A 401 -21.17 -16.14 12.37
N ALA A 402 -21.30 -15.27 13.38
CA ALA A 402 -20.86 -15.56 14.75
C ALA A 402 -21.56 -16.80 15.34
N ALA A 403 -22.88 -16.94 15.14
CA ALA A 403 -23.63 -18.12 15.56
C ALA A 403 -23.18 -19.38 14.80
N GLY A 404 -22.97 -19.26 13.49
CA GLY A 404 -22.46 -20.34 12.63
C GLY A 404 -21.07 -20.82 13.07
N MET A 405 -20.15 -19.90 13.36
CA MET A 405 -18.80 -20.20 13.84
C MET A 405 -18.82 -20.83 15.24
N LYS A 406 -19.68 -20.36 16.15
CA LYS A 406 -19.89 -21.02 17.47
C LYS A 406 -20.42 -22.44 17.31
N GLY A 407 -21.38 -22.66 16.40
CA GLY A 407 -21.89 -23.98 16.07
C GLY A 407 -20.79 -24.89 15.50
N PHE A 408 -20.01 -24.37 14.55
CA PHE A 408 -18.86 -25.07 13.97
C PHE A 408 -17.84 -25.47 15.04
N ALA A 409 -17.48 -24.54 15.93
CA ALA A 409 -16.56 -24.81 17.04
C ALA A 409 -17.11 -25.89 17.99
N ALA A 410 -18.40 -25.85 18.35
CA ALA A 410 -19.03 -26.84 19.21
C ALA A 410 -19.10 -28.25 18.59
N LEU A 411 -19.21 -28.34 17.26
CA LEU A 411 -19.22 -29.59 16.50
C LEU A 411 -17.80 -30.15 16.29
N MET A 412 -16.86 -29.30 15.86
CA MET A 412 -15.50 -29.69 15.50
C MET A 412 -14.57 -29.82 16.71
N GLY A 413 -14.86 -29.13 17.82
CA GLY A 413 -14.10 -29.20 19.08
C GLY A 413 -14.20 -30.55 19.80
N ASN A 414 -15.08 -31.46 19.35
CA ASN A 414 -15.20 -32.81 19.91
C ASN A 414 -15.05 -33.87 18.81
N SER A 415 -14.08 -34.76 18.94
CA SER A 415 -13.76 -35.79 17.95
C SER A 415 -14.93 -36.73 17.64
N LYS A 416 -15.76 -37.08 18.63
CA LYS A 416 -16.93 -37.95 18.43
C LYS A 416 -18.01 -37.25 17.61
N ARG A 417 -18.29 -35.97 17.93
CA ARG A 417 -19.27 -35.16 17.19
C ARG A 417 -18.84 -34.92 15.76
N MET A 418 -17.58 -34.51 15.56
CA MET A 418 -16.99 -34.35 14.23
C MET A 418 -17.11 -35.62 13.41
N ASN A 419 -16.75 -36.78 13.97
CA ASN A 419 -16.85 -38.07 13.27
C ASN A 419 -18.30 -38.43 12.91
N ALA A 420 -19.26 -38.18 13.81
CA ALA A 420 -20.68 -38.42 13.53
C ALA A 420 -21.18 -37.53 12.38
N VAL A 421 -20.87 -36.22 12.43
CA VAL A 421 -21.24 -35.26 11.38
C VAL A 421 -20.63 -35.64 10.03
N LEU A 422 -19.35 -36.03 10.00
CA LEU A 422 -18.69 -36.46 8.76
C LEU A 422 -19.30 -37.75 8.20
N LYS A 423 -19.66 -38.72 9.04
CA LYS A 423 -20.35 -39.95 8.59
C LYS A 423 -21.72 -39.67 8.00
N LEU A 424 -22.51 -38.82 8.66
CA LEU A 424 -23.81 -38.37 8.14
C LEU A 424 -23.62 -37.59 6.83
N GLY A 425 -22.63 -36.71 6.77
CA GLY A 425 -22.24 -35.98 5.56
C GLY A 425 -21.87 -36.92 4.40
N ARG A 426 -21.14 -38.01 4.66
CA ARG A 426 -20.79 -39.02 3.62
C ARG A 426 -22.01 -39.74 3.05
N ILE A 427 -23.05 -39.95 3.85
CA ILE A 427 -24.30 -40.55 3.39
C ILE A 427 -25.12 -39.51 2.61
N GLY A 428 -25.29 -38.32 3.18
CA GLY A 428 -26.07 -37.24 2.59
C GLY A 428 -25.48 -36.72 1.27
N GLN A 429 -24.15 -36.70 1.13
CA GLN A 429 -23.51 -36.23 -0.09
C GLN A 429 -23.82 -37.09 -1.32
N LYS A 430 -24.24 -38.36 -1.15
CA LYS A 430 -24.57 -39.25 -2.28
C LYS A 430 -25.70 -38.71 -3.16
N LEU A 431 -26.56 -37.84 -2.60
CA LEU A 431 -27.67 -37.22 -3.31
C LEU A 431 -27.25 -35.98 -4.13
N VAL A 432 -26.09 -35.39 -3.82
CA VAL A 432 -25.68 -34.06 -4.34
C VAL A 432 -24.31 -34.04 -5.01
N VAL A 433 -23.47 -35.07 -4.81
CA VAL A 433 -22.16 -35.19 -5.44
C VAL A 433 -22.31 -35.68 -6.87
N ARG A 434 -21.67 -34.96 -7.80
CA ARG A 434 -21.45 -35.39 -9.19
C ARG A 434 -20.01 -35.09 -9.57
N ASP A 435 -19.35 -36.01 -10.25
CA ASP A 435 -17.96 -35.88 -10.71
C ASP A 435 -16.97 -35.46 -9.60
N GLY A 436 -17.12 -36.05 -8.41
CA GLY A 436 -16.24 -35.79 -7.27
C GLY A 436 -16.45 -34.45 -6.55
N GLY A 437 -17.48 -33.67 -6.93
CA GLY A 437 -17.79 -32.37 -6.32
C GLY A 437 -19.27 -32.13 -6.06
N ILE A 438 -19.54 -31.20 -5.14
CA ILE A 438 -20.89 -30.72 -4.80
C ILE A 438 -21.05 -29.33 -5.45
N ARG A 439 -21.91 -29.22 -6.46
CA ARG A 439 -22.16 -27.97 -7.21
C ARG A 439 -23.39 -27.19 -6.73
N LEU A 440 -24.13 -27.72 -5.75
CA LEU A 440 -25.38 -27.14 -5.26
C LEU A 440 -25.14 -25.74 -4.65
N LYS A 441 -25.84 -24.72 -5.15
CA LYS A 441 -25.72 -23.33 -4.68
C LYS A 441 -26.77 -22.99 -3.61
N VAL A 442 -26.81 -23.75 -2.53
CA VAL A 442 -27.81 -23.59 -1.44
C VAL A 442 -27.11 -23.31 -0.11
N GLY A 443 -27.73 -22.44 0.70
CA GLY A 443 -27.24 -22.08 2.03
C GLY A 443 -25.78 -21.58 2.02
N PRO A 444 -24.94 -22.00 2.99
CA PRO A 444 -23.56 -21.53 3.10
C PRO A 444 -22.67 -21.89 1.89
N LEU A 445 -23.07 -22.89 1.08
CA LEU A 445 -22.32 -23.28 -0.12
C LEU A 445 -22.55 -22.35 -1.31
N LYS A 446 -23.59 -21.51 -1.30
CA LYS A 446 -23.93 -20.63 -2.43
C LYS A 446 -22.77 -19.71 -2.83
N GLY A 447 -22.09 -19.12 -1.85
CA GLY A 447 -20.94 -18.24 -2.09
C GLY A 447 -19.75 -18.99 -2.69
N TRP A 448 -19.34 -20.10 -2.07
CA TRP A 448 -18.24 -20.93 -2.55
C TRP A 448 -18.51 -21.51 -3.94
N ASN A 449 -19.68 -22.12 -4.13
CA ASN A 449 -20.06 -22.79 -5.38
C ASN A 449 -20.36 -21.83 -6.54
N SER A 450 -20.36 -20.52 -6.29
CA SER A 450 -20.43 -19.51 -7.37
C SER A 450 -19.12 -19.39 -8.14
N TYR A 451 -17.97 -19.68 -7.51
CA TYR A 451 -16.65 -19.51 -8.11
C TYR A 451 -15.76 -20.76 -8.03
N ARG A 452 -16.08 -21.69 -7.13
CA ARG A 452 -15.34 -22.94 -6.89
C ARG A 452 -16.31 -24.12 -6.90
N VAL A 453 -15.79 -25.33 -6.75
CA VAL A 453 -16.61 -26.53 -6.52
C VAL A 453 -16.26 -27.06 -5.14
N THR A 454 -17.28 -27.30 -4.32
CA THR A 454 -17.07 -27.91 -2.99
C THR A 454 -16.61 -29.35 -3.19
N PRO A 455 -15.48 -29.78 -2.62
CA PRO A 455 -14.99 -31.14 -2.80
C PRO A 455 -15.94 -32.15 -2.14
N SER A 456 -16.05 -33.34 -2.72
CA SER A 456 -16.72 -34.47 -2.05
C SER A 456 -15.92 -34.93 -0.82
N LEU A 457 -16.64 -35.41 0.19
CA LEU A 457 -16.03 -36.08 1.33
C LEU A 457 -15.49 -37.45 0.88
N PRO A 458 -14.24 -37.80 1.24
CA PRO A 458 -13.65 -39.07 0.82
C PRO A 458 -14.34 -40.26 1.49
N LYS A 459 -14.35 -41.42 0.80
CA LYS A 459 -14.95 -42.67 1.30
C LYS A 459 -14.33 -43.11 2.64
N ALA A 460 -12.99 -43.01 2.73
CA ALA A 460 -12.21 -43.21 3.94
C ALA A 460 -11.46 -41.91 4.25
N SER A 461 -11.48 -41.47 5.51
CA SER A 461 -10.64 -40.37 5.97
C SER A 461 -9.26 -40.87 6.36
N PHE A 462 -8.27 -39.97 6.37
CA PHE A 462 -6.96 -40.26 6.95
C PHE A 462 -7.05 -40.84 8.37
N ARG A 463 -8.00 -40.38 9.19
CA ARG A 463 -8.22 -40.92 10.56
C ARG A 463 -8.77 -42.34 10.58
N ASP A 464 -9.54 -42.73 9.57
CA ASP A 464 -10.02 -44.11 9.43
C ASP A 464 -8.83 -45.03 9.13
N GLY A 465 -7.95 -44.61 8.21
CA GLY A 465 -6.72 -45.33 7.85
C GLY A 465 -5.60 -45.23 8.90
N TRP A 466 -5.59 -44.22 9.77
CA TRP A 466 -4.54 -44.04 10.78
C TRP A 466 -4.40 -45.25 11.72
N LYS A 467 -5.50 -45.95 11.99
CA LYS A 467 -5.50 -47.16 12.83
C LYS A 467 -4.80 -48.35 12.17
N THR A 468 -4.83 -48.40 10.83
CA THR A 468 -4.22 -49.46 10.03
C THR A 468 -2.90 -49.02 9.40
N LEU A 469 -2.55 -47.73 9.48
CA LEU A 469 -1.38 -47.15 8.83
C LEU A 469 -0.07 -47.83 9.23
N GLU A 470 0.10 -48.20 10.50
CA GLU A 470 1.30 -48.91 10.95
C GLU A 470 1.38 -50.33 10.39
N GLN A 471 0.23 -51.01 10.26
CA GLN A 471 0.14 -52.32 9.61
C GLN A 471 0.34 -52.23 8.11
N GLU A 472 -0.21 -51.20 7.45
CA GLU A 472 -0.05 -50.92 6.02
C GLU A 472 1.40 -50.55 5.68
N ILE A 473 2.06 -49.72 6.50
CA ILE A 473 3.49 -49.41 6.36
C ILE A 473 4.30 -50.70 6.54
N ARG A 474 4.02 -51.51 7.57
CA ARG A 474 4.73 -52.78 7.80
C ARG A 474 4.50 -53.81 6.69
N HIS A 475 3.30 -53.88 6.12
CA HIS A 475 3.01 -54.77 4.99
C HIS A 475 3.61 -54.27 3.67
N GLY A 476 3.73 -52.94 3.50
CA GLY A 476 4.33 -52.31 2.33
C GLY A 476 5.87 -52.24 2.37
N LEU A 477 6.48 -52.56 3.51
CA LEU A 477 7.91 -52.82 3.60
C LEU A 477 8.18 -54.22 3.02
N THR A 478 8.50 -54.27 1.72
CA THR A 478 9.15 -55.45 1.15
C THR A 478 10.50 -55.64 1.83
N GLU A 479 10.86 -56.89 2.15
CA GLU A 479 12.22 -57.20 2.55
C GLU A 479 13.18 -56.65 1.48
N ALA A 480 14.10 -55.79 1.91
CA ALA A 480 15.11 -55.23 1.00
C ALA A 480 15.84 -56.39 0.31
N ASP A 481 16.07 -56.27 -0.99
CA ASP A 481 16.81 -57.25 -1.79
C ASP A 481 18.06 -57.72 -1.00
N PRO A 482 18.30 -59.04 -0.87
CA PRO A 482 19.45 -59.57 -0.13
C PRO A 482 20.79 -58.93 -0.52
N ALA A 483 20.96 -58.51 -1.78
CA ALA A 483 22.14 -57.79 -2.23
C ALA A 483 22.24 -56.37 -1.66
N ILE A 484 21.11 -55.68 -1.49
CA ILE A 484 21.03 -54.37 -0.85
C ILE A 484 21.28 -54.51 0.65
N GLN A 485 20.71 -55.53 1.30
CA GLN A 485 20.98 -55.81 2.72
C GLN A 485 22.46 -56.12 2.97
N ALA A 486 23.10 -56.93 2.12
CA ALA A 486 24.52 -57.23 2.20
C ALA A 486 25.39 -55.97 2.06
N ARG A 487 25.10 -55.12 1.07
CA ARG A 487 25.80 -53.83 0.88
C ARG A 487 25.60 -52.88 2.07
N LEU A 488 24.40 -52.84 2.65
CA LEU A 488 24.10 -52.00 3.81
C LEU A 488 24.83 -52.50 5.06
N ALA A 489 24.86 -53.82 5.28
CA ALA A 489 25.60 -54.45 6.37
C ALA A 489 27.11 -54.20 6.25
N GLU A 490 27.65 -54.30 5.03
CA GLU A 490 29.05 -54.01 4.75
C GLU A 490 29.40 -52.53 4.98
N ALA A 491 28.52 -51.61 4.55
CA ALA A 491 28.67 -50.17 4.81
C ALA A 491 28.58 -49.82 6.30
N LEU A 492 27.69 -50.47 7.05
CA LEU A 492 27.57 -50.31 8.50
C LEU A 492 28.80 -50.89 9.23
N ALA A 493 29.31 -52.06 8.81
CA ALA A 493 30.53 -52.64 9.34
C ALA A 493 31.76 -51.78 9.06
N ALA A 494 31.83 -51.16 7.87
CA ALA A 494 32.88 -50.21 7.51
C ALA A 494 32.80 -48.92 8.35
N ARG A 495 31.59 -48.45 8.67
CA ARG A 495 31.38 -47.32 9.61
C ARG A 495 31.75 -47.66 11.05
N GLY A 496 31.39 -48.85 11.53
CA GLY A 496 31.80 -49.35 12.86
C GLY A 496 33.31 -49.50 12.99
N LYS A 497 34.01 -49.94 11.93
CA LYS A 497 35.48 -50.00 11.89
C LYS A 497 36.15 -48.62 11.79
N LYS A 498 35.49 -47.61 11.20
CA LYS A 498 35.99 -46.23 11.13
C LYS A 498 35.71 -45.38 12.37
N GLY A 499 34.81 -45.80 13.26
CA GLY A 499 34.49 -45.09 14.51
C GLY A 499 35.48 -45.31 15.66
N GLY A 500 36.52 -46.15 15.49
CA GLY A 500 37.48 -46.51 16.55
C GLY A 500 38.86 -45.85 16.47
N LYS A 501 39.15 -45.01 15.47
CA LYS A 501 40.44 -44.31 15.34
C LYS A 501 40.23 -42.86 14.91
N GLY A 502 40.14 -41.97 15.89
CA GLY A 502 40.05 -40.52 15.68
C GLY A 502 39.95 -39.73 16.98
N GLY A 503 40.66 -40.18 18.03
CA GLY A 503 40.93 -39.34 19.19
C GLY A 503 42.16 -38.47 18.93
N HIS A 504 42.04 -37.19 19.31
CA HIS A 504 43.09 -36.18 19.49
C HIS A 504 43.79 -35.62 18.23
N HIS A 505 43.60 -34.33 17.93
CA HIS A 505 44.39 -33.20 18.48
C HIS A 505 44.22 -31.90 17.64
N HIS A 506 44.02 -30.80 18.39
CA HIS A 506 44.44 -29.40 18.17
C HIS A 506 44.07 -28.59 16.92
N GLY A 507 43.72 -27.31 17.18
CA GLY A 507 43.82 -26.20 16.24
C GLY A 507 42.78 -25.13 16.50
#